data_AF-A0A321LS00-F1
#
_entry.id   AF-A0A321LS00-F1
#
_cell.length_a   1.000
_cell.length_b   1.000
_cell.length_c   1.000
_cell.angle_alpha   90.00
_cell.angle_beta   90.00
_cell.angle_gamma   90.00
#
_symmetry.space_group_name_H-M   'P 1'
#
loop_
_entity.id
_entity.type
_entity.pdbx_description
1 polymer ?
#
loop_
_entity_poly.entity_id
_entity_poly.type
_entity_poly.pdbx_seq_one_letter_code
_entity_poly.pdbx_strand_id
1 'polypeptide(L)'
;MVQETPAPAPTHDMLDRLEKFFRHYLHCTPDQRTVLQLWALHTHCFAAAGATPYLFIHSPEKQSGKTLCLQLLGLLCADSWFASAVTPAILVGKVTAQRPTVLLDDCHTIFSPAARARTCALLMNGARRGGTFSLSKRNAIQDFDVFCPKALAGDFLLPQNIVEHFIPIALVQNFDYGFFRKFRLGEASAMAAPLVESMKAWAVANLDALMQAAPFSYDDVELISSPREQDCLEPLFQIACLLGSDWPSRLAAALNRIHSLLRRWGIEVRNQRHDCGERGQGYDRNDFTIHFNAWLPEHDARMDARFDGPLLLE
;
A
#
# COMPACT_ATOMS: atom_id res chain seq x y z
N MET A 1 30.24 -35.16 -16.42
CA MET A 1 29.08 -34.37 -16.84
C MET A 1 28.76 -33.41 -15.71
N VAL A 2 29.26 -32.18 -15.81
CA VAL A 2 28.97 -31.13 -14.85
C VAL A 2 27.53 -30.70 -15.11
N GLN A 3 26.65 -30.93 -14.14
CA GLN A 3 25.28 -30.39 -14.22
C GLN A 3 25.39 -28.87 -14.10
N GLU A 4 25.00 -28.17 -15.16
CA GLU A 4 24.85 -26.73 -15.16
C GLU A 4 23.77 -26.34 -14.13
N THR A 5 24.17 -25.62 -13.09
CA THR A 5 23.26 -24.92 -12.20
C THR A 5 22.51 -23.87 -13.05
N PRO A 6 21.17 -23.83 -13.06
CA PRO A 6 20.45 -22.84 -13.86
C PRO A 6 20.78 -21.43 -13.34
N ALA A 7 21.04 -20.51 -14.28
CA ALA A 7 21.46 -19.14 -13.99
C ALA A 7 20.41 -18.37 -13.16
N PRO A 8 20.82 -17.43 -12.29
CA PRO A 8 19.88 -16.63 -11.49
C PRO A 8 19.27 -15.52 -12.37
N ALA A 9 18.16 -15.81 -13.05
CA ALA A 9 17.33 -14.79 -13.70
C ALA A 9 15.82 -15.12 -13.63
N PRO A 10 15.13 -14.78 -12.52
CA PRO A 10 13.68 -14.53 -12.58
C PRO A 10 13.16 -13.31 -11.78
N THR A 11 13.94 -12.74 -10.87
CA THR A 11 13.42 -11.77 -9.87
C THR A 11 13.48 -10.31 -10.31
N HIS A 12 14.59 -9.86 -10.91
CA HIS A 12 14.74 -8.49 -11.41
C HIS A 12 13.72 -8.18 -12.52
N ASP A 13 13.50 -9.14 -13.44
CA ASP A 13 12.48 -9.00 -14.49
C ASP A 13 11.06 -8.80 -13.94
N MET A 14 10.70 -9.53 -12.88
CA MET A 14 9.38 -9.41 -12.24
C MET A 14 9.13 -7.99 -11.71
N LEU A 15 10.09 -7.43 -10.97
CA LEU A 15 9.96 -6.11 -10.36
C LEU A 15 10.00 -5.00 -11.41
N ASP A 16 10.87 -5.10 -12.42
CA ASP A 16 10.89 -4.14 -13.53
C ASP A 16 9.55 -4.13 -14.29
N ARG A 17 8.94 -5.29 -14.49
CA ARG A 17 7.63 -5.40 -15.14
C ARG A 17 6.50 -4.89 -14.26
N LEU A 18 6.55 -5.08 -12.93
CA LEU A 18 5.62 -4.46 -11.99
C LEU A 18 5.76 -2.93 -11.99
N GLU A 19 7.00 -2.40 -11.97
CA GLU A 19 7.26 -0.97 -12.08
C GLU A 19 6.67 -0.40 -13.37
N LYS A 20 6.91 -1.06 -14.52
CA LYS A 20 6.32 -0.70 -15.80
C LYS A 20 4.79 -0.75 -15.76
N PHE A 21 4.19 -1.77 -15.13
CA PHE A 21 2.74 -1.89 -15.02
C PHE A 21 2.13 -0.71 -14.26
N PHE A 22 2.64 -0.37 -13.07
CA PHE A 22 2.16 0.81 -12.34
C PHE A 22 2.38 2.09 -13.14
N ARG A 23 3.55 2.26 -13.77
CA ARG A 23 3.88 3.45 -14.56
C ARG A 23 2.94 3.66 -15.75
N HIS A 24 2.41 2.59 -16.35
CA HIS A 24 1.46 2.69 -17.46
C HIS A 24 0.12 3.29 -17.05
N TYR A 25 -0.31 3.11 -15.80
CA TYR A 25 -1.67 3.45 -15.38
C TYR A 25 -1.72 4.56 -14.32
N LEU A 26 -0.75 4.62 -13.42
CA LEU A 26 -0.83 5.42 -12.21
C LEU A 26 0.25 6.51 -12.18
N HIS A 27 -0.19 7.77 -12.07
CA HIS A 27 0.69 8.88 -11.78
C HIS A 27 1.10 8.86 -10.30
N CYS A 28 2.31 8.40 -10.04
CA CYS A 28 2.91 8.30 -8.71
C CYS A 28 4.43 8.37 -8.84
N THR A 29 5.13 8.54 -7.72
CA THR A 29 6.59 8.65 -7.74
C THR A 29 7.29 7.29 -7.77
N PRO A 30 8.59 7.23 -8.14
CA PRO A 30 9.36 5.99 -8.04
C PRO A 30 9.37 5.39 -6.63
N ASP A 31 9.39 6.23 -5.59
CA ASP A 31 9.34 5.81 -4.19
C ASP A 31 7.99 5.16 -3.86
N GLN A 32 6.88 5.78 -4.26
CA GLN A 32 5.54 5.22 -4.09
C GLN A 32 5.37 3.91 -4.85
N ARG A 33 5.85 3.83 -6.09
CA ARG A 33 5.86 2.57 -6.85
C ARG A 33 6.68 1.50 -6.14
N THR A 34 7.82 1.84 -5.55
CA THR A 34 8.65 0.87 -4.81
C THR A 34 7.83 0.25 -3.67
N VAL A 35 7.12 1.07 -2.89
CA VAL A 35 6.26 0.57 -1.80
C VAL A 35 5.09 -0.25 -2.34
N LEU A 36 4.40 0.22 -3.38
CA LEU A 36 3.26 -0.50 -3.98
C LEU A 36 3.65 -1.89 -4.50
N GLN A 37 4.82 -2.01 -5.12
CA GLN A 37 5.35 -3.28 -5.64
C GLN A 37 5.65 -4.26 -4.50
N LEU A 38 6.39 -3.82 -3.49
CA LEU A 38 6.74 -4.67 -2.34
C LEU A 38 5.51 -5.03 -1.52
N TRP A 39 4.55 -4.12 -1.37
CA TRP A 39 3.29 -4.41 -0.69
C TRP A 39 2.44 -5.42 -1.46
N ALA A 40 2.36 -5.33 -2.80
CA ALA A 40 1.68 -6.32 -3.61
C ALA A 40 2.34 -7.71 -3.46
N LEU A 41 3.67 -7.80 -3.54
CA LEU A 41 4.41 -9.05 -3.35
C LEU A 41 4.23 -9.62 -1.94
N HIS A 42 4.21 -8.76 -0.91
CA HIS A 42 3.91 -9.13 0.47
C HIS A 42 2.58 -9.84 0.63
N THR A 43 1.54 -9.47 -0.13
CA THR A 43 0.26 -10.20 -0.05
C THR A 43 0.36 -11.67 -0.47
N HIS A 44 1.28 -12.01 -1.39
CA HIS A 44 1.56 -13.40 -1.79
C HIS A 44 2.45 -14.12 -0.76
N CYS A 45 3.23 -13.38 0.02
CA CYS A 45 4.12 -13.91 1.07
C CYS A 45 3.52 -13.83 2.48
N PHE A 46 2.27 -13.37 2.60
CA PHE A 46 1.63 -12.97 3.86
C PHE A 46 1.63 -14.08 4.93
N ALA A 47 1.61 -15.34 4.50
CA ALA A 47 1.66 -16.49 5.41
C ALA A 47 2.92 -16.53 6.28
N ALA A 48 4.05 -15.95 5.83
CA ALA A 48 5.29 -15.85 6.61
C ALA A 48 5.32 -14.67 7.59
N ALA A 49 4.45 -13.68 7.41
CA ALA A 49 4.58 -12.41 8.12
C ALA A 49 4.03 -12.48 9.57
N GLY A 50 4.75 -11.85 10.50
CA GLY A 50 4.31 -11.64 11.89
C GLY A 50 3.43 -10.40 12.07
N ALA A 51 3.57 -9.42 11.18
CA ALA A 51 2.76 -8.21 11.10
C ALA A 51 2.46 -7.87 9.64
N THR A 52 1.67 -6.84 9.38
CA THR A 52 1.45 -6.32 8.03
C THR A 52 1.31 -4.81 8.07
N PRO A 53 2.01 -4.08 7.17
CA PRO A 53 1.72 -2.67 6.99
C PRO A 53 0.44 -2.54 6.18
N TYR A 54 -0.34 -1.51 6.50
CA TYR A 54 -1.48 -1.09 5.70
C TYR A 54 -1.07 0.02 4.74
N LEU A 55 -1.85 0.22 3.69
CA LEU A 55 -1.68 1.37 2.80
C LEU A 55 -2.78 2.39 3.02
N PHE A 56 -2.41 3.66 3.07
CA PHE A 56 -3.37 4.76 3.04
C PHE A 56 -3.17 5.58 1.77
N ILE A 57 -4.00 5.32 0.77
CA ILE A 57 -3.93 5.97 -0.54
C ILE A 57 -4.79 7.24 -0.47
N HIS A 58 -4.14 8.39 -0.34
CA HIS A 58 -4.85 9.62 0.01
C HIS A 58 -4.54 10.77 -0.93
N SER A 59 -5.53 11.66 -1.07
CA SER A 59 -5.45 12.85 -1.88
C SER A 59 -6.68 13.71 -1.64
N PRO A 60 -6.54 15.03 -1.43
CA PRO A 60 -7.67 15.94 -1.33
C PRO A 60 -8.30 16.26 -2.71
N GLU A 61 -7.67 15.82 -3.81
CA GLU A 61 -8.15 16.08 -5.15
C GLU A 61 -9.04 14.95 -5.68
N LYS A 62 -10.09 15.32 -6.43
CA LYS A 62 -10.83 14.38 -7.27
C LYS A 62 -9.94 14.00 -8.45
N GLN A 63 -10.12 12.78 -8.99
CA GLN A 63 -9.38 12.31 -10.17
C GLN A 63 -7.85 12.16 -10.01
N SER A 64 -7.35 12.08 -8.77
CA SER A 64 -5.92 11.80 -8.48
C SER A 64 -5.51 10.33 -8.62
N GLY A 65 -6.41 9.45 -9.06
CA GLY A 65 -6.08 8.03 -9.26
C GLY A 65 -6.14 7.16 -8.00
N LYS A 66 -6.75 7.61 -6.90
CA LYS A 66 -6.96 6.82 -5.67
C LYS A 66 -7.65 5.47 -5.94
N THR A 67 -8.85 5.52 -6.54
CA THR A 67 -9.61 4.34 -6.96
C THR A 67 -8.81 3.48 -7.94
N LEU A 68 -8.12 4.12 -8.90
CA LEU A 68 -7.31 3.42 -9.88
C LEU A 68 -6.17 2.64 -9.22
N CYS A 69 -5.48 3.23 -8.24
CA CYS A 69 -4.44 2.56 -7.47
C CYS A 69 -4.99 1.29 -6.80
N LEU A 70 -6.15 1.38 -6.12
CA LEU A 70 -6.81 0.21 -5.55
C LEU A 70 -7.26 -0.82 -6.60
N GLN A 71 -7.72 -0.39 -7.78
CA GLN A 71 -8.08 -1.30 -8.87
C GLN A 71 -6.86 -2.06 -9.39
N LEU A 72 -5.72 -1.39 -9.56
CA LEU A 72 -4.45 -2.02 -9.97
C LEU A 72 -3.96 -3.01 -8.90
N LEU A 73 -4.01 -2.63 -7.62
CA LEU A 73 -3.72 -3.55 -6.52
C LEU A 73 -4.70 -4.74 -6.50
N GLY A 74 -5.97 -4.52 -6.82
CA GLY A 74 -6.98 -5.56 -6.95
C GLY A 74 -6.63 -6.63 -7.99
N LEU A 75 -5.90 -6.25 -9.04
CA LEU A 75 -5.40 -7.18 -10.06
C LEU A 75 -4.13 -7.92 -9.66
N LEU A 76 -3.32 -7.34 -8.76
CA LEU A 76 -1.99 -7.83 -8.42
C LEU A 76 -1.95 -8.63 -7.11
N CYS A 77 -2.74 -8.25 -6.11
CA CYS A 77 -2.68 -8.81 -4.77
C CYS A 77 -3.32 -10.19 -4.66
N ALA A 78 -2.81 -11.02 -3.75
CA ALA A 78 -3.42 -12.29 -3.37
C ALA A 78 -4.77 -12.07 -2.67
N ASP A 79 -5.77 -12.89 -3.03
CA ASP A 79 -7.11 -12.92 -2.40
C ASP A 79 -7.72 -11.52 -2.17
N SER A 80 -7.63 -10.67 -3.19
CA SER A 80 -8.06 -9.28 -3.10
C SER A 80 -9.58 -9.15 -3.00
N TRP A 81 -10.02 -8.25 -2.13
CA TRP A 81 -11.41 -7.84 -2.01
C TRP A 81 -11.52 -6.33 -2.15
N PHE A 82 -11.81 -5.89 -3.38
CA PHE A 82 -12.14 -4.50 -3.67
C PHE A 82 -13.60 -4.20 -3.35
N ALA A 83 -13.83 -3.14 -2.58
CA ALA A 83 -15.16 -2.65 -2.28
C ALA A 83 -15.15 -1.13 -2.05
N SER A 84 -16.23 -0.45 -2.44
CA SER A 84 -16.43 0.98 -2.22
C SER A 84 -17.60 1.21 -1.26
N ALA A 85 -17.54 2.30 -0.47
CA ALA A 85 -18.60 2.74 0.44
C ALA A 85 -19.11 1.65 1.41
N VAL A 86 -18.21 0.80 1.90
CA VAL A 86 -18.50 -0.34 2.78
C VAL A 86 -18.93 0.13 4.17
N THR A 87 -19.96 -0.50 4.74
CA THR A 87 -20.34 -0.26 6.14
C THR A 87 -19.40 -0.98 7.12
N PRO A 88 -19.22 -0.48 8.36
CA PRO A 88 -18.44 -1.17 9.38
C PRO A 88 -18.85 -2.63 9.59
N ALA A 89 -20.15 -2.94 9.51
CA ALA A 89 -20.67 -4.28 9.70
C ALA A 89 -20.24 -5.24 8.58
N ILE A 90 -20.26 -4.78 7.32
CA ILE A 90 -19.80 -5.58 6.17
C ILE A 90 -18.29 -5.82 6.27
N LEU A 91 -17.51 -4.80 6.63
CA LEU A 91 -16.06 -4.93 6.83
C LEU A 91 -15.74 -5.98 7.90
N VAL A 92 -16.34 -5.85 9.10
CA VAL A 92 -16.17 -6.81 10.20
C VAL A 92 -16.58 -8.20 9.74
N GLY A 93 -17.74 -8.35 9.11
CA GLY A 93 -18.25 -9.66 8.65
C GLY A 93 -17.33 -10.32 7.64
N LYS A 94 -16.81 -9.56 6.66
CA LYS A 94 -15.90 -10.07 5.64
C LYS A 94 -14.55 -10.47 6.21
N VAL A 95 -13.94 -9.62 7.05
CA VAL A 95 -12.63 -9.90 7.67
C VAL A 95 -12.70 -11.12 8.58
N THR A 96 -13.71 -11.18 9.47
CA THR A 96 -13.88 -12.31 10.40
C THR A 96 -14.23 -13.63 9.73
N ALA A 97 -14.80 -13.61 8.52
CA ALA A 97 -15.12 -14.81 7.76
C ALA A 97 -13.99 -15.29 6.84
N GLN A 98 -13.24 -14.38 6.21
CA GLN A 98 -12.38 -14.71 5.07
C GLN A 98 -10.95 -14.18 5.18
N ARG A 99 -10.68 -13.13 5.98
CA ARG A 99 -9.37 -12.46 6.07
C ARG A 99 -8.73 -12.15 4.69
N PRO A 100 -9.46 -11.53 3.73
CA PRO A 100 -8.91 -11.24 2.41
C PRO A 100 -7.88 -10.11 2.48
N THR A 101 -7.16 -9.87 1.38
CA THR A 101 -6.50 -8.57 1.16
C THR A 101 -7.58 -7.52 0.94
N VAL A 102 -7.82 -6.68 1.95
CA VAL A 102 -8.91 -5.71 1.93
C VAL A 102 -8.49 -4.46 1.16
N LEU A 103 -9.26 -4.07 0.15
CA LEU A 103 -9.04 -2.86 -0.64
C LEU A 103 -10.31 -2.00 -0.59
N LEU A 104 -10.34 -0.96 0.25
CA LEU A 104 -11.54 -0.15 0.46
C LEU A 104 -11.41 1.24 -0.16
N ASP A 105 -12.34 1.55 -1.04
CA ASP A 105 -12.53 2.87 -1.60
C ASP A 105 -13.67 3.62 -0.91
N ASP A 106 -13.66 4.96 -0.97
CA ASP A 106 -14.66 5.85 -0.36
C ASP A 106 -15.04 5.46 1.08
N CYS A 107 -14.07 5.04 1.88
CA CYS A 107 -14.34 4.35 3.14
C CYS A 107 -14.53 5.28 4.35
N HIS A 108 -14.70 6.59 4.18
CA HIS A 108 -14.87 7.56 5.27
C HIS A 108 -15.96 7.15 6.30
N THR A 109 -17.02 6.47 5.86
CA THR A 109 -18.14 6.01 6.70
C THR A 109 -17.72 5.00 7.78
N ILE A 110 -16.64 4.22 7.56
CA ILE A 110 -16.15 3.26 8.55
C ILE A 110 -15.55 3.96 9.79
N PHE A 111 -15.22 5.25 9.67
CA PHE A 111 -14.71 6.10 10.73
C PHE A 111 -15.74 7.10 11.27
N SER A 112 -17.02 6.88 11.00
CA SER A 112 -18.11 7.63 11.63
C SER A 112 -18.01 7.58 13.17
N PRO A 113 -18.48 8.61 13.91
CA PRO A 113 -18.35 8.66 15.37
C PRO A 113 -18.86 7.41 16.09
N ALA A 114 -19.95 6.80 15.59
CA ALA A 114 -20.53 5.59 16.17
C ALA A 114 -19.70 4.31 15.91
N ALA A 115 -18.90 4.27 14.84
CA ALA A 115 -18.13 3.09 14.45
C ALA A 115 -16.63 3.18 14.75
N ARG A 116 -16.10 4.40 14.91
CA ARG A 116 -14.66 4.69 14.97
C ARG A 116 -13.88 3.80 15.93
N ALA A 117 -14.29 3.71 17.19
CA ALA A 117 -13.57 2.91 18.19
C ALA A 117 -13.47 1.44 17.78
N ARG A 118 -14.56 0.89 17.25
CA ARG A 118 -14.64 -0.50 16.81
C ARG A 118 -13.82 -0.77 15.55
N THR A 119 -13.87 0.14 14.59
CA THR A 119 -13.05 0.08 13.37
C THR A 119 -11.57 0.19 13.70
N CYS A 120 -11.17 1.11 14.58
CA CYS A 120 -9.78 1.21 15.03
C CYS A 120 -9.32 -0.09 15.70
N ALA A 121 -10.13 -0.68 16.59
CA ALA A 121 -9.80 -1.96 17.21
C ALA A 121 -9.62 -3.09 16.19
N LEU A 122 -10.49 -3.18 15.17
CA LEU A 122 -10.35 -4.14 14.09
C LEU A 122 -9.04 -3.95 13.31
N LEU A 123 -8.69 -2.70 12.98
CA LEU A 123 -7.49 -2.37 12.22
C LEU A 123 -6.22 -2.64 13.03
N MET A 124 -6.16 -2.21 14.29
CA MET A 124 -5.01 -2.45 15.18
C MET A 124 -4.78 -3.96 15.40
N ASN A 125 -5.83 -4.68 15.79
CA ASN A 125 -5.71 -6.12 16.05
C ASN A 125 -5.46 -6.91 14.75
N GLY A 126 -5.90 -6.39 13.60
CA GLY A 126 -5.66 -7.02 12.32
C GLY A 126 -4.28 -6.77 11.71
N ALA A 127 -3.44 -5.94 12.36
CA ALA A 127 -2.12 -5.58 11.85
C ALA A 127 -1.03 -6.57 12.29
N ARG A 128 -1.30 -7.42 13.28
CA ARG A 128 -0.35 -8.40 13.83
C ARG A 128 -0.96 -9.79 13.95
N ARG A 129 -0.16 -10.81 13.67
CA ARG A 129 -0.55 -12.21 13.86
C ARG A 129 -0.91 -12.46 15.33
N GLY A 130 -2.01 -13.19 15.53
CA GLY A 130 -2.55 -13.48 16.86
C GLY A 130 -3.41 -12.37 17.45
N GLY A 131 -3.57 -11.22 16.77
CA GLY A 131 -4.53 -10.22 17.17
C GLY A 131 -5.97 -10.69 16.94
N THR A 132 -6.79 -10.61 17.98
CA THR A 132 -8.17 -11.09 17.96
C THR A 132 -9.18 -9.95 18.03
N PHE A 133 -10.38 -10.19 17.50
CA PHE A 133 -11.50 -9.28 17.55
C PHE A 133 -12.73 -10.00 18.07
N SER A 134 -13.21 -9.60 19.26
CA SER A 134 -14.31 -10.27 19.94
C SER A 134 -15.68 -9.75 19.47
N LEU A 135 -16.60 -10.67 19.19
CA LEU A 135 -17.98 -10.36 18.86
C LEU A 135 -18.94 -11.15 19.75
N SER A 136 -20.04 -10.50 20.16
CA SER A 136 -21.17 -11.22 20.75
C SER A 136 -21.96 -11.92 19.65
N LYS A 137 -22.09 -13.24 19.73
CA LYS A 137 -22.81 -14.08 18.79
C LYS A 137 -23.62 -15.13 19.56
N ARG A 138 -24.95 -15.12 19.40
CA ARG A 138 -25.88 -16.06 20.06
C ARG A 138 -25.67 -16.16 21.58
N ASN A 139 -25.59 -15.01 22.27
CA ASN A 139 -25.37 -14.90 23.71
C ASN A 139 -24.02 -15.44 24.24
N ALA A 140 -23.04 -15.67 23.36
CA ALA A 140 -21.66 -15.98 23.73
C ALA A 140 -20.69 -14.96 23.10
N ILE A 141 -19.56 -14.73 23.76
CA ILE A 141 -18.45 -13.98 23.17
C ILE A 141 -17.61 -14.96 22.35
N GLN A 142 -17.34 -14.61 21.10
CA GLN A 142 -16.46 -15.36 20.22
C GLN A 142 -15.33 -14.46 19.73
N ASP A 143 -14.10 -14.97 19.81
CA ASP A 143 -12.91 -14.30 19.29
C ASP A 143 -12.66 -14.72 17.84
N PHE A 144 -12.32 -13.74 17.00
CA PHE A 144 -12.00 -13.94 15.59
C PHE A 144 -10.58 -13.46 15.31
N ASP A 145 -9.82 -14.25 14.58
CA ASP A 145 -8.57 -13.77 13.97
C ASP A 145 -8.92 -12.80 12.83
N VAL A 146 -8.32 -11.61 12.87
CA VAL A 146 -8.56 -10.51 11.93
C VAL A 146 -7.28 -10.04 11.22
N PHE A 147 -6.20 -10.81 11.37
CA PHE A 147 -4.92 -10.55 10.73
C PHE A 147 -5.05 -10.71 9.21
N CYS A 148 -4.98 -9.59 8.49
CA CYS A 148 -4.99 -9.57 7.02
C CYS A 148 -4.47 -8.22 6.47
N PRO A 149 -3.88 -8.17 5.27
CA PRO A 149 -3.47 -6.91 4.64
C PRO A 149 -4.66 -6.01 4.32
N LYS A 150 -4.48 -4.69 4.45
CA LYS A 150 -5.54 -3.70 4.20
C LYS A 150 -4.97 -2.45 3.51
N ALA A 151 -5.67 -1.96 2.49
CA ALA A 151 -5.43 -0.67 1.86
C ALA A 151 -6.73 0.14 1.90
N LEU A 152 -6.64 1.38 2.35
CA LEU A 152 -7.76 2.32 2.42
C LEU A 152 -7.49 3.49 1.49
N ALA A 153 -8.48 3.88 0.70
CA ALA A 153 -8.44 5.10 -0.08
C ALA A 153 -9.48 6.11 0.40
N GLY A 154 -9.09 7.39 0.38
CA GLY A 154 -9.98 8.50 0.70
C GLY A 154 -9.30 9.85 0.82
N ASP A 155 -10.08 10.86 1.17
CA ASP A 155 -9.69 12.25 1.39
C ASP A 155 -9.80 12.66 2.88
N PHE A 156 -9.83 11.67 3.78
CA PHE A 156 -10.00 11.86 5.22
C PHE A 156 -8.68 11.67 5.98
N LEU A 157 -8.74 11.85 7.30
CA LEU A 157 -7.61 11.59 8.18
C LEU A 157 -7.79 10.30 8.95
N LEU A 158 -6.71 9.54 9.04
CA LEU A 158 -6.66 8.38 9.91
C LEU A 158 -6.62 8.82 11.38
N PRO A 159 -7.35 8.12 12.27
CA PRO A 159 -7.19 8.29 13.71
C PRO A 159 -5.74 8.11 14.16
N GLN A 160 -5.29 8.95 15.09
CA GLN A 160 -3.90 8.98 15.57
C GLN A 160 -3.43 7.63 16.14
N ASN A 161 -4.34 6.86 16.73
CA ASN A 161 -4.01 5.57 17.34
C ASN A 161 -3.83 4.42 16.33
N ILE A 162 -4.08 4.66 15.04
CA ILE A 162 -3.89 3.64 14.00
C ILE A 162 -2.96 4.07 12.88
N VAL A 163 -2.65 5.37 12.77
CA VAL A 163 -1.87 5.93 11.67
C VAL A 163 -0.48 5.28 11.54
N GLU A 164 0.11 4.85 12.66
CA GLU A 164 1.41 4.15 12.71
C GLU A 164 1.41 2.78 12.00
N HIS A 165 0.23 2.21 11.72
CA HIS A 165 0.11 0.97 10.95
C HIS A 165 0.04 1.21 9.44
N PHE A 166 -0.05 2.46 8.98
CA PHE A 166 -0.28 2.81 7.58
C PHE A 166 0.94 3.47 6.95
N ILE A 167 1.33 2.96 5.79
CA ILE A 167 2.23 3.66 4.88
C ILE A 167 1.38 4.60 4.00
N PRO A 168 1.64 5.92 4.03
CA PRO A 168 0.88 6.86 3.23
C PRO A 168 1.32 6.84 1.77
N ILE A 169 0.36 6.80 0.84
CA ILE A 169 0.57 6.93 -0.60
C ILE A 169 -0.22 8.15 -1.07
N ALA A 170 0.43 9.31 -1.03
CA ALA A 170 -0.14 10.59 -1.45
C ALA A 170 -0.21 10.68 -2.99
N LEU A 171 -1.39 10.85 -3.57
CA LEU A 171 -1.53 11.00 -5.02
C LEU A 171 -2.01 12.40 -5.41
N VAL A 172 -1.62 12.86 -6.59
CA VAL A 172 -2.11 14.11 -7.18
C VAL A 172 -2.76 13.87 -8.52
N GLN A 173 -3.68 14.77 -8.87
CA GLN A 173 -4.25 14.80 -10.20
C GLN A 173 -3.16 15.13 -11.21
N ASN A 174 -3.15 14.37 -12.31
CA ASN A 174 -2.38 14.72 -13.49
C ASN A 174 -3.35 15.20 -14.58
N PHE A 175 -3.01 16.33 -15.21
CA PHE A 175 -3.78 16.92 -16.31
C PHE A 175 -3.27 16.48 -17.69
N ASP A 176 -2.13 15.80 -17.75
CA ASP A 176 -1.58 15.24 -18.98
C ASP A 176 -2.08 13.80 -19.21
N TYR A 177 -3.28 13.72 -19.77
CA TYR A 177 -3.97 12.47 -20.06
C TYR A 177 -3.32 11.65 -21.19
N GLY A 178 -2.32 12.18 -21.90
CA GLY A 178 -1.66 11.50 -23.03
C GLY A 178 -0.60 10.48 -22.61
N PHE A 179 0.00 10.64 -21.42
CA PHE A 179 1.09 9.78 -20.96
C PHE A 179 0.64 8.46 -20.33
N PHE A 180 -0.61 8.37 -19.87
CA PHE A 180 -1.12 7.19 -19.18
C PHE A 180 -2.05 6.39 -20.08
N ARG A 181 -1.91 5.07 -20.01
CA ARG A 181 -2.87 4.16 -20.64
C ARG A 181 -4.19 4.26 -19.91
N LYS A 182 -5.28 4.46 -20.66
CA LYS A 182 -6.63 4.37 -20.12
C LYS A 182 -6.84 3.00 -19.48
N PHE A 183 -7.24 2.97 -18.21
CA PHE A 183 -7.56 1.73 -17.53
C PHE A 183 -8.78 1.06 -18.17
N ARG A 184 -8.57 -0.17 -18.63
CA ARG A 184 -9.60 -1.07 -19.15
C ARG A 184 -9.38 -2.40 -18.47
N LEU A 185 -10.38 -2.87 -17.72
CA LEU A 185 -10.23 -4.02 -16.84
C LEU A 185 -9.68 -5.25 -17.57
N GLY A 186 -10.21 -5.59 -18.74
CA GLY A 186 -9.75 -6.76 -19.51
C GLY A 186 -8.28 -6.68 -19.93
N GLU A 187 -7.84 -5.53 -20.46
CA GLU A 187 -6.45 -5.31 -20.89
C GLU A 187 -5.50 -5.28 -19.70
N ALA A 188 -5.86 -4.56 -18.63
CA ALA A 188 -5.05 -4.47 -17.42
C ALA A 188 -4.94 -5.84 -16.73
N SER A 189 -6.02 -6.63 -16.71
CA SER A 189 -6.00 -7.99 -16.15
C SER A 189 -5.10 -8.92 -16.96
N ALA A 190 -5.14 -8.84 -18.30
CA ALA A 190 -4.26 -9.62 -19.16
C ALA A 190 -2.77 -9.27 -18.97
N MET A 191 -2.46 -7.99 -18.75
CA MET A 191 -1.10 -7.53 -18.42
C MET A 191 -0.67 -7.96 -17.00
N ALA A 192 -1.59 -7.94 -16.04
CA ALA A 192 -1.31 -8.30 -14.65
C ALA A 192 -1.15 -9.81 -14.44
N ALA A 193 -1.87 -10.64 -15.20
CA ALA A 193 -1.88 -12.10 -15.06
C ALA A 193 -0.47 -12.72 -15.00
N PRO A 194 0.45 -12.48 -15.95
CA PRO A 194 1.79 -13.05 -15.87
C PRO A 194 2.64 -12.47 -14.73
N LEU A 195 2.33 -11.25 -14.24
CA LEU A 195 2.98 -10.68 -13.05
C LEU A 195 2.55 -11.41 -11.79
N VAL A 196 1.25 -11.69 -11.67
CA VAL A 196 0.66 -12.45 -10.56
C VAL A 196 1.26 -13.85 -10.49
N GLU A 197 1.39 -14.54 -11.63
CA GLU A 197 2.00 -15.87 -11.65
C GLU A 197 3.48 -15.82 -11.25
N SER A 198 4.25 -14.82 -11.69
CA SER A 198 5.63 -14.61 -11.24
C SER A 198 5.72 -14.33 -9.73
N MET A 199 4.85 -13.47 -9.19
CA MET A 199 4.82 -13.15 -7.75
C MET A 199 4.46 -14.37 -6.91
N LYS A 200 3.47 -15.17 -7.34
CA LYS A 200 3.11 -16.43 -6.68
C LYS A 200 4.26 -17.43 -6.72
N ALA A 201 4.89 -17.63 -7.88
CA ALA A 201 6.02 -18.55 -8.02
C ALA A 201 7.20 -18.12 -7.13
N TRP A 202 7.52 -16.83 -7.10
CA TRP A 202 8.54 -16.29 -6.22
C TRP A 202 8.18 -16.48 -4.74
N ALA A 203 6.93 -16.19 -4.35
CA ALA A 203 6.47 -16.38 -2.97
C ALA A 203 6.59 -17.83 -2.53
N VAL A 204 6.14 -18.79 -3.35
CA VAL A 204 6.26 -20.23 -3.07
C VAL A 204 7.72 -20.64 -2.89
N ALA A 205 8.63 -20.15 -3.73
CA ALA A 205 10.05 -20.49 -3.66
C ALA A 205 10.77 -19.90 -2.44
N ASN A 206 10.25 -18.82 -1.84
CA ASN A 206 10.92 -18.06 -0.78
C ASN A 206 10.18 -18.08 0.56
N LEU A 207 9.01 -18.71 0.65
CA LEU A 207 8.18 -18.67 1.86
C LEU A 207 8.89 -19.24 3.09
N ASP A 208 9.58 -20.38 2.95
CA ASP A 208 10.32 -21.00 4.05
C ASP A 208 11.48 -20.09 4.52
N ALA A 209 12.18 -19.45 3.59
CA ALA A 209 13.25 -18.50 3.91
C ALA A 209 12.71 -17.28 4.66
N LEU A 210 11.53 -16.76 4.28
CA LEU A 210 10.86 -15.67 4.99
C LEU A 210 10.38 -16.10 6.38
N MET A 211 9.84 -17.30 6.54
CA MET A 211 9.39 -17.82 7.85
C MET A 211 10.55 -18.02 8.83
N GLN A 212 11.76 -18.26 8.32
CA GLN A 212 12.98 -18.44 9.11
C GLN A 212 13.83 -17.16 9.20
N ALA A 213 13.42 -16.07 8.54
CA ALA A 213 14.18 -14.83 8.51
C ALA A 213 14.33 -14.29 9.93
N ALA A 214 15.55 -13.87 10.27
CA ALA A 214 15.79 -13.12 11.49
C ALA A 214 15.05 -11.76 11.44
N PRO A 215 14.75 -11.16 12.62
CA PRO A 215 14.30 -9.77 12.67
C PRO A 215 15.26 -8.86 11.90
N PHE A 216 14.71 -7.94 11.12
CA PHE A 216 15.53 -7.03 10.34
C PHE A 216 16.23 -6.03 11.27
N SER A 217 17.54 -5.83 11.13
CA SER A 217 18.22 -4.74 11.84
C SER A 217 18.02 -3.43 11.09
N TYR A 218 17.54 -2.43 11.83
CA TYR A 218 17.32 -1.10 11.30
C TYR A 218 18.45 -0.12 11.63
N ASP A 219 19.57 -0.59 12.16
CA ASP A 219 20.69 0.27 12.58
C ASP A 219 21.21 1.16 11.42
N ASP A 220 21.12 0.65 10.19
CA ASP A 220 21.56 1.33 8.96
C ASP A 220 20.43 2.04 8.21
N VAL A 221 19.21 2.08 8.77
CA VAL A 221 18.04 2.71 8.17
C VAL A 221 17.68 3.96 8.96
N GLU A 222 17.91 5.14 8.37
CA GLU A 222 17.59 6.47 8.95
C GLU A 222 16.08 6.73 9.16
N LEU A 223 15.26 5.69 9.16
CA LEU A 223 13.83 5.79 9.15
C LEU A 223 13.22 4.87 10.18
N ILE A 224 13.08 5.38 11.39
CA ILE A 224 12.22 4.74 12.36
C ILE A 224 11.52 5.79 13.21
N SER A 225 10.22 5.89 13.04
CA SER A 225 9.33 6.35 14.10
C SER A 225 8.75 5.15 14.83
N SER A 226 9.05 4.99 16.11
CA SER A 226 8.50 3.97 17.01
C SER A 226 8.77 2.48 16.68
N PRO A 227 8.92 1.61 17.70
CA PRO A 227 9.02 0.16 17.51
C PRO A 227 7.83 -0.49 16.78
N ARG A 228 6.63 0.12 16.87
CA ARG A 228 5.43 -0.45 16.22
C ARG A 228 5.45 -0.28 14.71
N GLU A 229 5.96 0.84 14.24
CA GLU A 229 6.13 1.06 12.79
C GLU A 229 7.20 0.13 12.23
N GLN A 230 8.29 -0.12 12.97
CA GLN A 230 9.28 -1.13 12.62
C GLN A 230 8.61 -2.49 12.42
N ASP A 231 7.88 -2.97 13.44
CA ASP A 231 7.18 -4.26 13.39
C ASP A 231 6.28 -4.35 12.15
N CYS A 232 5.52 -3.29 11.84
CA CYS A 232 4.66 -3.25 10.66
C CYS A 232 5.44 -3.29 9.34
N LEU A 233 6.61 -2.66 9.26
CA LEU A 233 7.43 -2.58 8.06
C LEU A 233 8.36 -3.79 7.86
N GLU A 234 8.64 -4.55 8.93
CA GLU A 234 9.56 -5.70 8.92
C GLU A 234 9.32 -6.67 7.76
N PRO A 235 8.08 -7.10 7.44
CA PRO A 235 7.85 -8.03 6.33
C PRO A 235 8.32 -7.47 4.98
N LEU A 236 8.19 -6.15 4.75
CA LEU A 236 8.63 -5.52 3.51
C LEU A 236 10.16 -5.49 3.42
N PHE A 237 10.84 -5.25 4.55
CA PHE A 237 12.30 -5.28 4.60
C PHE A 237 12.84 -6.71 4.44
N GLN A 238 12.22 -7.71 5.05
CA GLN A 238 12.59 -9.11 4.87
C GLN A 238 12.46 -9.55 3.40
N ILE A 239 11.35 -9.17 2.74
CA ILE A 239 11.18 -9.37 1.30
C ILE A 239 12.28 -8.65 0.53
N ALA A 240 12.52 -7.37 0.81
CA ALA A 240 13.56 -6.58 0.15
C ALA A 240 14.96 -7.22 0.29
N CYS A 241 15.29 -7.79 1.46
CA CYS A 241 16.55 -8.51 1.66
C CYS A 241 16.65 -9.76 0.80
N LEU A 242 15.58 -10.55 0.69
CA LEU A 242 15.58 -11.75 -0.16
C LEU A 242 15.61 -11.44 -1.66
N LEU A 243 15.02 -10.32 -2.08
CA LEU A 243 15.16 -9.81 -3.45
C LEU A 243 16.61 -9.44 -3.77
N GLY A 244 17.41 -9.11 -2.75
CA GLY A 244 18.83 -8.81 -2.85
C GLY A 244 19.11 -7.43 -3.45
N SER A 245 20.33 -7.25 -3.97
CA SER A 245 20.78 -5.99 -4.58
C SER A 245 20.59 -4.78 -3.64
N ASP A 246 20.05 -3.67 -4.13
CA ASP A 246 19.83 -2.42 -3.42
C ASP A 246 18.38 -2.30 -2.90
N TRP A 247 17.58 -3.36 -2.88
CA TRP A 247 16.17 -3.29 -2.48
C TRP A 247 15.95 -2.80 -1.04
N PRO A 248 16.71 -3.24 -0.01
CA PRO A 248 16.54 -2.73 1.34
C PRO A 248 16.81 -1.22 1.46
N SER A 249 17.90 -0.75 0.85
CA SER A 249 18.25 0.68 0.85
C SER A 249 17.29 1.50 -0.01
N ARG A 250 16.80 0.95 -1.12
CA ARG A 250 15.75 1.55 -1.96
C ARG A 250 14.44 1.71 -1.20
N LEU A 251 13.99 0.68 -0.46
CA LEU A 251 12.79 0.75 0.37
C LEU A 251 12.96 1.77 1.50
N ALA A 252 14.09 1.76 2.22
CA ALA A 252 14.39 2.73 3.26
C ALA A 252 14.33 4.18 2.74
N ALA A 253 15.01 4.45 1.63
CA ALA A 253 15.00 5.77 1.00
C ALA A 253 13.59 6.19 0.54
N ALA A 254 12.83 5.25 -0.04
CA ALA A 254 11.47 5.50 -0.50
C ALA A 254 10.53 5.86 0.65
N LEU A 255 10.52 5.06 1.71
CA LEU A 255 9.74 5.34 2.91
C LEU A 255 10.15 6.68 3.52
N ASN A 256 11.43 7.06 3.48
CA ASN A 256 11.94 8.29 4.12
C ASN A 256 11.38 9.51 3.40
N ARG A 257 11.41 9.46 2.07
CA ARG A 257 10.84 10.50 1.22
C ARG A 257 9.32 10.56 1.34
N ILE A 258 8.64 9.41 1.44
CA ILE A 258 7.19 9.33 1.64
C ILE A 258 6.77 9.92 3.00
N HIS A 259 7.45 9.57 4.10
CA HIS A 259 7.11 10.09 5.43
C HIS A 259 7.53 11.55 5.62
N SER A 260 8.64 11.98 5.01
CA SER A 260 9.05 13.39 5.02
C SER A 260 8.12 14.28 4.19
N LEU A 261 7.52 13.78 3.11
CA LEU A 261 6.47 14.49 2.37
C LEU A 261 5.35 14.96 3.31
N LEU A 262 4.95 14.11 4.27
CA LEU A 262 3.93 14.47 5.26
C LEU A 262 4.46 15.35 6.40
N ARG A 263 5.70 15.13 6.89
CA ARG A 263 6.26 15.84 8.05
C ARG A 263 6.91 17.19 7.74
N ARG A 264 7.64 17.31 6.63
CA ARG A 264 8.51 18.47 6.31
C ARG A 264 7.74 19.65 5.69
N TRP A 265 6.55 19.42 5.13
CA TRP A 265 5.78 20.45 4.42
C TRP A 265 4.53 20.93 5.15
N GLY A 266 4.43 20.69 6.47
CA GLY A 266 3.44 21.39 7.31
C GLY A 266 1.99 21.23 6.84
N ILE A 267 1.61 20.06 6.31
CA ILE A 267 0.22 19.75 6.00
C ILE A 267 -0.52 19.58 7.34
N GLU A 268 -0.84 20.71 7.94
CA GLU A 268 -1.50 20.78 9.22
C GLU A 268 -2.97 20.40 9.07
N VAL A 269 -3.37 19.48 9.93
CA VAL A 269 -4.77 19.13 10.09
C VAL A 269 -5.51 20.36 10.63
N ARG A 270 -6.35 20.95 9.79
CA ARG A 270 -7.23 22.05 10.20
C ARG A 270 -8.65 21.53 10.32
N ASN A 271 -9.46 22.20 11.14
CA ASN A 271 -10.90 21.98 11.13
C ASN A 271 -11.45 22.52 9.81
N GLN A 272 -12.02 21.66 8.99
CA GLN A 272 -12.55 22.01 7.68
C GLN A 272 -14.01 21.60 7.55
N ARG A 273 -14.68 22.24 6.59
CA ARG A 273 -16.03 21.86 6.19
C ARG A 273 -15.90 21.14 4.86
N HIS A 274 -16.17 19.85 4.85
CA HIS A 274 -16.09 19.03 3.65
C HIS A 274 -17.21 19.41 2.66
N ASP A 275 -17.06 19.06 1.38
CA ASP A 275 -18.07 19.28 0.32
C ASP A 275 -19.46 18.75 0.71
N CYS A 276 -19.52 17.70 1.54
CA CYS A 276 -20.76 17.11 2.08
C CYS A 276 -21.42 17.94 3.20
N GLY A 277 -20.83 19.07 3.59
CA GLY A 277 -21.33 19.97 4.64
C GLY A 277 -20.93 19.59 6.07
N GLU A 278 -20.34 18.40 6.27
CA GLU A 278 -19.86 17.92 7.56
C GLU A 278 -18.59 18.68 8.00
N ARG A 279 -18.47 18.89 9.32
CA ARG A 279 -17.25 19.42 9.92
C ARG A 279 -16.35 18.26 10.30
N GLY A 280 -15.13 18.27 9.78
CA GLY A 280 -14.12 17.25 10.02
C GLY A 280 -12.73 17.87 10.11
N GLN A 281 -11.77 17.06 10.51
CA GLN A 281 -10.37 17.40 10.41
C GLN A 281 -9.88 16.95 9.02
N GLY A 282 -9.22 17.83 8.28
CA GLY A 282 -8.82 17.58 6.90
C GLY A 282 -7.65 18.45 6.44
N TYR A 283 -7.16 18.18 5.24
CA TYR A 283 -6.06 18.92 4.60
C TYR A 283 -6.60 20.00 3.68
N ASP A 284 -5.98 21.19 3.68
CA ASP A 284 -6.35 22.22 2.71
C ASP A 284 -5.91 21.76 1.32
N ARG A 285 -6.85 21.78 0.36
CA ARG A 285 -6.63 21.25 -0.98
C ARG A 285 -5.53 22.00 -1.72
N ASN A 286 -5.45 23.33 -1.57
CA ASN A 286 -4.46 24.14 -2.26
C ASN A 286 -3.09 23.97 -1.61
N ASP A 287 -3.00 23.94 -0.28
CA ASP A 287 -1.74 23.71 0.43
C ASP A 287 -1.15 22.33 0.05
N PHE A 288 -1.98 21.28 0.01
CA PHE A 288 -1.53 19.94 -0.41
C PHE A 288 -0.97 19.94 -1.84
N THR A 289 -1.69 20.51 -2.80
CA THR A 289 -1.28 20.51 -4.22
C THR A 289 -0.04 21.36 -4.44
N ILE A 290 0.08 22.52 -3.78
CA ILE A 290 1.26 23.38 -3.85
C ILE A 290 2.49 22.67 -3.27
N HIS A 291 2.37 22.05 -2.09
CA HIS A 291 3.49 21.35 -1.45
C HIS A 291 3.88 20.07 -2.17
N PHE A 292 2.92 19.32 -2.69
CA PHE A 292 3.21 18.15 -3.52
C PHE A 292 3.94 18.53 -4.82
N ASN A 293 3.49 19.60 -5.49
CA ASN A 293 4.12 20.10 -6.70
C ASN A 293 5.47 20.79 -6.44
N ALA A 294 5.75 21.29 -5.23
CA ALA A 294 7.07 21.79 -4.85
C ALA A 294 8.04 20.63 -4.53
N TRP A 295 7.54 19.54 -3.96
CA TRP A 295 8.33 18.34 -3.66
C TRP A 295 8.73 17.56 -4.93
N LEU A 296 7.89 17.56 -5.97
CA LEU A 296 8.16 16.87 -7.24
C LEU A 296 9.46 17.33 -7.96
N PRO A 297 9.71 18.64 -8.20
CA PRO A 297 10.93 19.14 -8.85
C PRO A 297 12.17 19.08 -7.98
N GLU A 298 12.05 19.28 -6.66
CA GLU A 298 13.22 19.31 -5.77
C GLU A 298 13.91 17.94 -5.64
N HIS A 299 13.20 16.83 -5.87
CA HIS A 299 13.71 15.47 -5.63
C HIS A 299 13.61 14.53 -6.84
N ASP A 300 13.00 14.96 -7.95
CA ASP A 300 12.93 14.14 -9.17
C ASP A 300 13.16 14.94 -10.47
N ALA A 301 14.41 15.33 -10.72
CA ALA A 301 14.86 15.79 -12.05
C ALA A 301 14.63 14.74 -13.16
N ARG A 302 14.27 13.50 -12.80
CA ARG A 302 13.98 12.40 -13.72
C ARG A 302 12.48 12.20 -13.95
N MET A 303 11.58 12.95 -13.32
CA MET A 303 10.19 13.05 -13.79
C MET A 303 10.17 13.90 -15.06
N ASP A 304 10.84 15.05 -15.07
CA ASP A 304 10.97 15.90 -16.26
C ASP A 304 11.77 15.23 -17.39
N ALA A 305 12.86 14.50 -17.07
CA ALA A 305 13.77 13.93 -18.07
C ALA A 305 13.38 12.53 -18.62
N ARG A 306 12.27 11.90 -18.17
CA ARG A 306 11.84 10.55 -18.62
C ARG A 306 10.51 10.52 -19.38
N PHE A 307 9.95 11.69 -19.70
CA PHE A 307 8.91 11.83 -20.71
C PHE A 307 9.49 11.79 -22.15
N ASP A 308 10.81 11.88 -22.32
CA ASP A 308 11.52 11.71 -23.59
C ASP A 308 11.97 10.27 -23.80
N GLY A 309 11.05 9.41 -24.21
CA GLY A 309 11.38 8.07 -24.70
C GLY A 309 10.14 7.34 -25.16
N PRO A 310 10.09 6.81 -26.40
CA PRO A 310 8.94 6.04 -26.84
C PRO A 310 8.74 4.84 -25.91
N LEU A 311 7.49 4.62 -25.50
CA LEU A 311 7.02 3.36 -24.91
C LEU A 311 7.19 2.27 -25.99
N LEU A 312 8.42 1.81 -26.21
CA LEU A 312 8.70 0.72 -27.11
C LEU A 312 8.20 -0.56 -26.45
N LEU A 313 7.15 -1.08 -27.07
CA LEU A 313 6.63 -2.43 -26.90
C LEU A 313 7.66 -3.39 -27.49
N GLU A 314 8.29 -4.18 -26.64
CA GLU A 314 8.64 -5.58 -26.94
C GLU A 314 8.24 -6.44 -25.74
#